data_AF-A0A6P1AKF8-F1
#
_entry.id   AF-A0A6P1AKF8-F1
#
_cell.length_a   1.000
_cell.length_b   1.000
_cell.length_c   1.000
_cell.angle_alpha   90.00
_cell.angle_beta   90.00
_cell.angle_gamma   90.00
#
_symmetry.space_group_name_H-M   'P 1'
#
loop_
_entity.id
_entity.type
_entity.pdbx_description
1 polymer ?
#
loop_
_entity_poly.entity_id
_entity_poly.type
_entity_poly.pdbx_seq_one_letter_code
_entity_poly.pdbx_strand_id
1 'polypeptide(L)' 'GNGSSINADCNGAANILKKVAATLKFSLKGVSRGALTTPLRVYFWMA' A
#
# COMPACT_ATOMS: atom_id res chain seq x y z
N GLY A 1 22.06 -13.30 -11.61
CA GLY A 1 20.73 -12.67 -11.71
C GLY A 1 20.21 -12.46 -10.32
N ASN A 2 20.04 -11.21 -9.89
CA ASN A 2 19.76 -10.89 -8.49
C ASN A 2 18.27 -11.05 -8.21
N GLY A 3 17.85 -12.26 -7.83
CA GLY A 3 16.51 -12.49 -7.28
C GLY A 3 16.42 -11.79 -5.94
N SER A 4 15.86 -10.58 -5.91
CA SER A 4 15.64 -9.85 -4.67
C SER A 4 14.54 -10.55 -3.86
N SER A 5 14.94 -11.33 -2.86
CA SER A 5 14.05 -11.92 -1.86
C SER A 5 13.49 -10.82 -0.96
N ILE A 6 12.47 -10.13 -1.44
CA ILE A 6 11.71 -9.15 -0.67
C ILE A 6 10.71 -9.88 0.25
N ASN A 7 10.50 -9.35 1.46
CA ASN A 7 9.49 -9.88 2.36
C ASN A 7 8.10 -9.92 1.68
N ALA A 8 7.34 -11.00 1.89
CA ALA A 8 6.03 -11.20 1.29
C ALA A 8 5.06 -10.06 1.64
N ASP A 9 5.07 -9.58 2.89
CA ASP A 9 4.21 -8.47 3.32
C ASP A 9 4.56 -7.17 2.62
N CYS A 10 5.86 -6.92 2.40
CA CYS A 10 6.33 -5.75 1.65
C CYS A 10 5.92 -5.82 0.18
N ASN A 11 5.99 -7.01 -0.44
CA ASN A 11 5.52 -7.23 -1.80
C ASN A 11 4.00 -7.03 -1.90
N GLY A 12 3.25 -7.54 -0.93
CA GLY A 12 1.80 -7.36 -0.81
C GLY A 12 1.42 -5.88 -0.71
N ALA A 13 2.04 -5.14 0.21
CA ALA A 13 1.81 -3.70 0.40
C ALA A 13 2.09 -2.91 -0.88
N ALA A 14 3.18 -3.22 -1.59
CA ALA A 14 3.52 -2.59 -2.87
C ALA A 14 2.47 -2.86 -3.95
N ASN A 15 1.90 -4.07 -3.99
CA ASN A 15 0.87 -4.43 -4.95
C ASN A 15 -0.47 -3.72 -4.68
N ILE A 16 -0.85 -3.57 -3.40
CA ILE A 16 -2.04 -2.80 -3.00
C ILE A 16 -1.87 -1.33 -3.36
N LEU A 17 -0.71 -0.74 -3.06
CA LEU A 17 -0.36 0.64 -3.44
C LEU A 17 -0.51 0.89 -4.94
N LYS A 18 0.02 -0.01 -5.78
CA LYS A 18 -0.12 0.07 -7.24
C LYS A 18 -1.57 0.01 -7.68
N LYS A 19 -2.37 -0.85 -7.05
CA LYS A 19 -3.81 -0.97 -7.34
C LYS A 19 -4.54 0.33 -6.98
N VAL A 20 -4.29 0.90 -5.80
CA VAL A 20 -4.87 2.19 -5.38
C VAL A 20 -4.48 3.33 -6.33
N ALA A 21 -3.20 3.40 -6.74
CA ALA A 21 -2.74 4.40 -7.72
C ALA A 21 -3.51 4.30 -9.05
N ALA A 22 -3.71 3.08 -9.53
CA ALA A 22 -4.46 2.83 -10.76
C ALA A 22 -5.95 3.16 -10.61
N THR A 23 -6.58 2.78 -9.49
CA THR A 23 -7.99 3.07 -9.19
C THR A 23 -8.26 4.57 -9.06
N LEU A 24 -7.40 5.29 -8.33
CA LEU A 24 -7.54 6.74 -8.13
C LEU A 24 -6.98 7.56 -9.30
N LYS A 25 -6.36 6.92 -10.30
CA LYS A 25 -5.63 7.56 -11.41
C LYS A 25 -4.66 8.66 -10.93
N PHE A 26 -4.11 8.50 -9.73
CA PHE A 26 -3.26 9.48 -9.08
C PHE A 26 -1.93 8.83 -8.68
N SER A 27 -0.84 9.59 -8.82
CA SER A 27 0.51 9.10 -8.52
C SER A 27 0.77 9.12 -7.02
N LEU A 28 1.08 7.96 -6.44
CA LEU A 28 1.50 7.85 -5.04
C LEU A 28 3.01 8.06 -4.82
N LYS A 29 3.74 8.62 -5.80
CA LYS A 29 5.21 8.80 -5.72
C LYS A 29 5.68 9.66 -4.54
N GLY A 30 4.83 10.52 -3.99
CA GLY A 30 5.11 11.33 -2.79
C GLY A 30 4.56 10.76 -1.49
N VAL A 31 3.86 9.63 -1.52
CA VAL A 31 3.21 9.07 -0.34
C VAL A 31 4.19 8.16 0.37
N SER A 32 4.66 8.61 1.53
CA SER A 32 5.59 7.85 2.35
C SER A 32 4.89 6.70 3.07
N ARG A 33 5.66 5.71 3.53
CA ARG A 33 5.15 4.65 4.43
C ARG A 33 4.38 5.26 5.60
N GLY A 34 4.90 6.35 6.18
CA GLY A 34 4.25 7.06 7.29
C GLY A 34 2.84 7.56 6.96
N ALA A 35 2.65 8.17 5.80
CA ALA A 35 1.35 8.64 5.33
C ALA A 35 0.37 7.49 4.97
N LEU A 36 0.91 6.29 4.71
CA LEU A 36 0.11 5.10 4.40
C LEU A 36 -0.17 4.22 5.62
N THR A 37 0.73 4.27 6.61
CA THR A 37 0.61 3.56 7.89
C THR A 37 -0.13 4.38 8.92
N THR A 38 -0.54 5.62 8.62
CA THR A 38 -1.63 6.24 9.38
C THR A 38 -2.84 5.33 9.21
N PRO A 39 -3.27 4.60 10.24
CA PRO A 39 -4.40 3.71 10.08
C PRO A 39 -5.61 4.56 9.72
N LEU A 40 -6.13 4.40 8.50
CA LEU A 40 -7.50 4.82 8.26
C LEU A 40 -8.35 3.91 9.13
N ARG A 41 -8.86 4.46 10.23
CA ARG A 41 -9.66 3.72 11.21
C ARG A 41 -11.01 3.39 10.57
N VAL A 42 -11.04 2.33 9.78
CA VAL A 42 -12.28 1.79 9.21
C VAL A 42 -12.89 0.86 10.25
N TYR A 43 -13.92 1.33 10.94
CA TYR A 43 -14.67 0.50 11.89
C TYR A 43 -15.57 -0.46 11.12
N PHE A 44 -15.07 -1.67 10.87
CA PHE A 44 -15.84 -2.76 10.26
C PHE A 44 -16.89 -3.39 11.20
N TRP A 45 -17.01 -2.88 12.43
CA TRP A 45 -17.93 -3.38 13.45
C TRP A 45 -18.81 -2.27 14.02
N MET A 46 -19.33 -1.41 13.14
CA MET A 46 -20.47 -0.56 13.46
C MET A 46 -21.66 -0.96 12.59
N ALA A 47 -22.11 -2.21 12.77
CA ALA A 47 -23.40 -2.71 12.29
C ALA A 47 -24.29 -2.96 13.49
#